data_AF-D5V7L1-F1
#
_entry.id   AF-D5V7L1-F1
#
_cell.length_a   1.000
_cell.length_b   1.000
_cell.length_c   1.000
_cell.angle_alpha   90.00
_cell.angle_beta   90.00
_cell.angle_gamma   90.00
#
_symmetry.space_group_name_H-M   'P 1'
#
loop_
_entity.id
_entity.type
_entity.pdbx_description
1 polymer ?
#
loop_
_entity_poly.entity_id
_entity_poly.type
_entity_poly.pdbx_seq_one_letter_code
_entity_poly.pdbx_strand_id
1 'polypeptide(L)'
;MKIHEKYIEALKTIDNFVSVSEWAIKVGEIYPDLLEKANIEAQKQKNDTTGVREIAARISSQVPKYELDGVIEVDKTERPKKVKYITKEEFEENTKEDLEEDLEPLNRRDIEKHSEDKMALKELYRLDEFRNIQKAFKTFFNLDFELDHAKALLNKQDAGEHHPDNFQFILKYHNVKKSNNNWERFSIDEQISYIKKCVELQNLIADRMELSVDENILNSLLNRLKQIY
;
A
#
# COMPACT_ATOMS: atom_id res chain seq x y z
N MET A 1 -17.45 36.38 -10.50
CA MET A 1 -16.54 35.33 -10.02
C MET A 1 -15.68 35.88 -8.91
N LYS A 2 -15.71 35.26 -7.73
CA LYS A 2 -14.85 35.60 -6.59
C LYS A 2 -13.39 35.22 -6.90
N ILE A 3 -12.44 35.79 -6.16
CA ILE A 3 -11.01 35.57 -6.45
C ILE A 3 -10.58 34.10 -6.32
N HIS A 4 -11.15 33.35 -5.36
CA HIS A 4 -10.86 31.93 -5.19
C HIS A 4 -11.42 31.07 -6.34
N GLU A 5 -12.58 31.42 -6.88
CA GLU A 5 -13.15 30.75 -8.06
C GLU A 5 -12.21 30.94 -9.27
N LYS A 6 -11.64 32.14 -9.45
CA LYS A 6 -10.63 32.39 -10.50
C LYS A 6 -9.39 31.50 -10.34
N TYR A 7 -8.94 31.24 -9.11
CA TYR A 7 -7.80 30.34 -8.89
C TYR A 7 -8.13 28.92 -9.32
N ILE A 8 -9.26 28.37 -8.89
CA ILE A 8 -9.68 27.01 -9.24
C ILE A 8 -9.90 26.88 -10.75
N GLU A 9 -10.54 27.86 -11.40
CA GLU A 9 -10.71 27.85 -12.86
C GLU A 9 -9.38 27.80 -13.61
N ALA A 10 -8.34 28.48 -13.11
CA ALA A 10 -7.01 28.35 -13.69
C ALA A 10 -6.42 26.96 -13.49
N LEU A 11 -6.62 26.34 -12.32
CA LEU A 11 -6.11 24.98 -12.03
C LEU A 11 -6.76 23.93 -12.91
N LYS A 12 -8.07 24.07 -13.22
CA LYS A 12 -8.81 23.18 -14.13
C LYS A 12 -8.21 23.10 -15.54
N THR A 13 -7.44 24.10 -15.95
CA THR A 13 -6.76 24.10 -17.27
C THR A 13 -5.47 23.29 -17.28
N ILE A 14 -5.10 22.69 -16.15
CA ILE A 14 -3.87 21.92 -15.96
C ILE A 14 -4.26 20.49 -15.60
N ASP A 15 -3.97 19.55 -16.50
CA ASP A 15 -4.35 18.14 -16.31
C ASP A 15 -3.47 17.39 -15.30
N ASN A 16 -2.26 17.90 -15.04
CA ASN A 16 -1.26 17.23 -14.20
C ASN A 16 -1.02 17.96 -12.87
N PHE A 17 -0.39 17.25 -11.94
CA PHE A 17 0.11 17.82 -10.70
C PHE A 17 1.10 18.96 -10.95
N VAL A 18 0.85 20.12 -10.34
CA VAL A 18 1.69 21.31 -10.43
C VAL A 18 2.01 21.90 -9.07
N SER A 19 3.12 22.60 -8.98
CA SER A 19 3.42 23.44 -7.82
C SER A 19 2.47 24.64 -7.73
N VAL A 20 2.29 25.16 -6.51
CA VAL A 20 1.53 26.41 -6.30
C VAL A 20 2.11 27.58 -7.10
N SER A 21 3.42 27.59 -7.35
CA SER A 21 4.07 28.62 -8.17
C SER A 21 3.66 28.54 -9.64
N GLU A 22 3.63 27.34 -10.21
CA GLU A 22 3.16 27.11 -11.59
C GLU A 22 1.68 27.44 -11.73
N TRP A 23 0.87 27.06 -10.73
CA TRP A 23 -0.53 27.44 -10.67
C TRP A 23 -0.70 28.97 -10.61
N ALA A 24 0.10 29.69 -9.82
CA ALA A 24 0.07 31.15 -9.75
C ALA A 24 0.44 31.83 -11.08
N ILE A 25 1.41 31.26 -11.82
CA ILE A 25 1.75 31.72 -13.17
C ILE A 25 0.53 31.55 -14.08
N LYS A 26 -0.12 30.39 -14.07
CA LYS A 26 -1.33 30.11 -14.86
C LYS A 26 -2.48 31.08 -14.54
N VAL A 27 -2.67 31.41 -13.26
CA VAL A 27 -3.64 32.43 -12.83
C VAL A 27 -3.31 33.79 -13.45
N GLY A 28 -2.04 34.19 -13.47
CA GLY A 28 -1.61 35.45 -14.09
C GLY A 28 -1.79 35.48 -15.61
N GLU A 29 -1.62 34.34 -16.29
CA GLU A 29 -1.88 34.21 -17.73
C GLU A 29 -3.37 34.35 -18.07
N ILE A 30 -4.25 33.70 -17.30
CA ILE A 30 -5.70 33.67 -17.55
C ILE A 30 -6.39 34.96 -17.05
N TYR A 31 -5.89 35.55 -15.97
CA TYR A 31 -6.42 36.77 -15.36
C TYR A 31 -5.33 37.84 -15.21
N PRO A 32 -4.90 38.50 -16.31
CA PRO A 32 -3.86 39.52 -16.28
C PRO A 32 -4.18 40.69 -15.34
N ASP A 33 -5.47 41.01 -15.18
CA ASP A 33 -5.96 42.05 -14.26
C ASP A 33 -5.63 41.75 -12.79
N LEU A 34 -5.62 40.47 -12.40
CA LEU A 34 -5.20 40.05 -11.07
C LEU A 34 -3.70 40.17 -10.89
N LEU A 35 -2.92 39.81 -11.91
CA LEU A 35 -1.47 39.91 -11.87
C LEU A 35 -1.01 41.37 -11.79
N GLU A 36 -1.62 42.27 -12.55
CA GLU A 36 -1.32 43.71 -12.50
C GLU A 36 -1.58 44.28 -11.10
N LYS A 37 -2.73 43.98 -10.50
CA LYS A 37 -3.04 44.38 -9.11
C LYS A 37 -2.04 43.81 -8.11
N ALA A 38 -1.71 42.53 -8.23
CA ALA A 38 -0.75 41.88 -7.35
C ALA A 38 0.66 42.49 -7.49
N ASN A 39 1.07 42.93 -8.68
CA ASN A 39 2.34 43.65 -8.89
C ASN A 39 2.35 45.02 -8.21
N ILE A 40 1.24 45.77 -8.27
CA ILE A 40 1.11 47.05 -7.55
C ILE A 40 1.18 46.84 -6.03
N GLU A 41 0.57 45.77 -5.53
CA GLU A 41 0.62 45.40 -4.11
C GLU A 41 2.03 44.95 -3.69
N ALA A 42 2.71 44.17 -4.53
CA ALA A 42 4.08 43.72 -4.32
C ALA A 42 5.06 44.88 -4.13
N GLN A 43 4.93 45.96 -4.92
CA GLN A 43 5.76 47.17 -4.80
C GLN A 43 5.60 47.90 -3.45
N LYS A 44 4.47 47.70 -2.75
CA LYS A 44 4.20 48.32 -1.44
C LYS A 44 4.69 47.46 -0.28
N GLN A 45 5.17 46.25 -0.54
CA GLN A 45 5.68 45.35 0.50
C GLN A 45 7.06 45.79 1.00
N LYS A 46 7.33 45.50 2.27
CA LYS A 46 8.64 45.81 2.89
C LYS A 46 9.79 44.98 2.28
N ASN A 47 9.48 43.77 1.82
CA ASN A 47 10.44 42.85 1.21
C ASN A 47 10.21 42.78 -0.30
N ASP A 48 11.29 42.59 -1.06
CA ASP A 48 11.22 42.44 -2.51
C ASP A 48 10.44 41.17 -2.89
N THR A 49 9.36 41.35 -3.66
CA THR A 49 8.43 40.31 -4.07
C THR A 49 7.82 40.65 -5.43
N THR A 50 7.15 39.68 -6.05
CA THR A 50 6.49 39.85 -7.36
C THR A 50 5.02 39.53 -7.25
N GLY A 51 4.18 40.02 -8.16
CA GLY A 51 2.76 39.71 -8.18
C GLY A 51 2.48 38.21 -8.24
N VAL A 52 3.31 37.44 -8.97
CA VAL A 52 3.21 35.97 -9.01
C VAL A 52 3.49 35.34 -7.64
N ARG A 53 4.49 35.84 -6.89
CA ARG A 53 4.79 35.36 -5.53
C ARG A 53 3.67 35.69 -4.55
N GLU A 54 3.07 36.87 -4.67
CA GLU A 54 1.90 37.26 -3.86
C GLU A 54 0.68 36.39 -4.17
N ILE A 55 0.42 36.09 -5.45
CA ILE A 55 -0.64 35.17 -5.87
C ILE A 55 -0.36 33.76 -5.33
N ALA A 56 0.87 33.26 -5.47
CA ALA A 56 1.28 31.95 -4.96
C ALA A 56 1.08 31.85 -3.43
N ALA A 57 1.44 32.89 -2.68
CA ALA A 57 1.23 32.94 -1.23
C ALA A 57 -0.28 32.89 -0.88
N ARG A 58 -1.12 33.63 -1.62
CA ARG A 58 -2.58 33.61 -1.42
C ARG A 58 -3.16 32.24 -1.73
N ILE A 59 -2.78 31.63 -2.86
CA ILE A 59 -3.20 30.29 -3.24
C ILE A 59 -2.78 29.28 -2.16
N SER A 60 -1.51 29.32 -1.75
CA SER A 60 -0.97 28.43 -0.71
C SER A 60 -1.76 28.52 0.60
N SER A 61 -2.26 29.70 0.96
CA SER A 61 -3.10 29.87 2.17
C SER A 61 -4.47 29.17 2.07
N GLN A 62 -4.97 28.96 0.85
CA GLN A 62 -6.27 28.35 0.58
C GLN A 62 -6.18 26.85 0.30
N VAL A 63 -5.00 26.32 -0.03
CA VAL A 63 -4.79 24.88 -0.32
C VAL A 63 -5.42 23.96 0.73
N PRO A 64 -5.22 24.14 2.06
CA PRO A 64 -5.83 23.25 3.04
C PRO A 64 -7.36 23.26 2.99
N LYS A 65 -7.95 24.41 2.65
CA LYS A 65 -9.39 24.52 2.50
C LYS A 65 -9.88 23.85 1.22
N TYR A 66 -9.18 24.03 0.10
CA TYR A 66 -9.54 23.39 -1.16
C TYR A 66 -9.40 21.86 -1.11
N GLU A 67 -8.39 21.37 -0.38
CA GLU A 67 -8.20 19.94 -0.10
C GLU A 67 -9.39 19.41 0.73
N LEU A 68 -9.79 20.12 1.79
CA LEU A 68 -10.94 19.74 2.62
C LEU A 68 -12.28 19.81 1.87
N ASP A 69 -12.45 20.81 1.00
CA ASP A 69 -13.65 21.00 0.18
C ASP A 69 -13.72 19.98 -0.98
N GLY A 70 -12.70 19.13 -1.16
CA GLY A 70 -12.66 18.10 -2.21
C GLY A 70 -12.52 18.65 -3.63
N VAL A 71 -11.89 19.82 -3.77
CA VAL A 71 -11.73 20.52 -5.06
C VAL A 71 -10.33 20.28 -5.65
N ILE A 72 -9.36 19.91 -4.81
CA ILE A 72 -8.01 19.60 -5.21
C ILE A 72 -7.50 18.34 -4.51
N GLU A 73 -6.59 17.64 -5.17
CA GLU A 73 -5.74 16.62 -4.59
C GLU A 73 -4.37 17.22 -4.29
N VAL A 74 -3.75 16.84 -3.16
CA VAL A 74 -2.43 17.32 -2.74
C VAL A 74 -1.48 16.14 -2.62
N ASP A 75 -0.49 16.10 -3.50
CA ASP A 75 0.63 15.17 -3.36
C ASP A 75 1.57 15.64 -2.24
N LYS A 76 1.60 14.84 -1.17
CA LYS A 76 2.41 15.08 0.03
C LYS A 76 3.77 14.38 -0.01
N THR A 77 4.03 13.56 -1.03
CA THR A 77 5.26 12.77 -1.17
C THR A 77 6.44 13.60 -1.69
N GLU A 78 6.16 14.63 -2.48
CA GLU A 78 7.18 15.50 -3.08
C GLU A 78 7.33 16.86 -2.36
N ARG A 79 8.51 17.50 -2.56
CA ARG A 79 8.82 18.85 -2.08
C ARG A 79 9.40 19.69 -3.24
N PRO A 80 8.78 20.83 -3.63
CA PRO A 80 7.56 21.41 -3.08
C PRO A 80 6.31 20.53 -3.32
N LYS A 81 5.31 20.63 -2.44
CA LYS A 81 4.04 19.92 -2.60
C LYS A 81 3.42 20.27 -3.95
N LYS A 82 2.84 19.27 -4.60
CA LYS A 82 2.11 19.46 -5.85
C LYS A 82 0.61 19.31 -5.62
N VAL A 83 -0.17 19.99 -6.46
CA VAL A 83 -1.64 19.97 -6.39
C VAL A 83 -2.22 19.73 -7.77
N LYS A 84 -3.40 19.11 -7.83
CA LYS A 84 -4.17 18.88 -9.05
C LYS A 84 -5.63 19.18 -8.78
N TYR A 85 -6.36 19.70 -9.76
CA TYR A 85 -7.81 19.79 -9.68
C TYR A 85 -8.43 18.39 -9.77
N ILE A 86 -9.44 18.14 -8.94
CA ILE A 86 -10.25 16.92 -9.01
C ILE A 86 -11.73 17.28 -9.01
N THR A 87 -12.53 16.44 -9.65
CA THR A 87 -13.98 16.48 -9.61
C THR A 87 -14.51 15.97 -8.27
N LYS A 88 -15.78 16.22 -7.98
CA LYS A 88 -16.41 15.73 -6.76
C LYS A 88 -16.51 14.20 -6.78
N GLU A 89 -16.76 13.63 -7.94
CA GLU A 89 -16.80 12.19 -8.17
C GLU A 89 -15.44 11.56 -7.87
N GLU A 90 -14.34 12.10 -8.44
CA GLU A 90 -12.97 11.65 -8.13
C GLU A 90 -12.62 11.79 -6.64
N PHE A 91 -13.03 12.89 -6.00
CA PHE A 91 -12.81 13.06 -4.56
C PHE A 91 -13.55 12.01 -3.71
N GLU A 92 -14.82 11.74 -4.04
CA GLU A 92 -15.61 10.71 -3.36
C GLU A 92 -15.06 9.29 -3.60
N GLU A 93 -14.55 9.02 -4.80
CA GLU A 93 -13.88 7.75 -5.13
C GLU A 93 -12.57 7.60 -4.36
N ASN A 94 -11.66 8.57 -4.42
CA ASN A 94 -10.39 8.55 -3.68
C ASN A 94 -10.63 8.42 -2.17
N THR A 95 -11.61 9.14 -1.62
CA THR A 95 -11.95 9.04 -0.19
C THR A 95 -12.45 7.65 0.18
N LYS A 96 -13.23 7.00 -0.70
CA LYS A 96 -13.68 5.62 -0.46
C LYS A 96 -12.51 4.66 -0.52
N GLU A 97 -11.60 4.82 -1.47
CA GLU A 97 -10.40 3.98 -1.58
C GLU A 97 -9.52 4.13 -0.32
N ASP A 98 -9.23 5.36 0.12
CA ASP A 98 -8.47 5.62 1.35
C ASP A 98 -9.11 4.96 2.58
N LEU A 99 -10.44 5.06 2.71
CA LEU A 99 -11.19 4.41 3.79
C LEU A 99 -11.16 2.89 3.69
N GLU A 100 -11.25 2.33 2.48
CA GLU A 100 -11.14 0.89 2.25
C GLU A 100 -9.77 0.36 2.64
N GLU A 101 -8.69 1.08 2.29
CA GLU A 101 -7.31 0.74 2.67
C GLU A 101 -7.11 0.78 4.19
N ASP A 102 -7.64 1.81 4.87
CA ASP A 102 -7.57 1.94 6.33
C ASP A 102 -8.35 0.83 7.06
N LEU A 103 -9.47 0.38 6.50
CA LEU A 103 -10.30 -0.69 7.06
C LEU A 103 -9.80 -2.10 6.69
N GLU A 104 -8.94 -2.23 5.68
CA GLU A 104 -8.42 -3.51 5.18
C GLU A 104 -7.87 -4.42 6.32
N PRO A 105 -7.07 -3.94 7.29
CA PRO A 105 -6.55 -4.77 8.38
C PRO A 105 -7.63 -5.29 9.33
N LEU A 106 -8.70 -4.52 9.56
CA LEU A 106 -9.81 -4.90 10.42
C LEU A 106 -10.67 -5.95 9.72
N ASN A 107 -11.03 -5.67 8.46
CA ASN A 107 -11.80 -6.59 7.61
C ASN A 107 -11.10 -7.94 7.49
N ARG A 108 -9.77 -7.96 7.31
CA ARG A 108 -9.00 -9.21 7.28
C ARG A 108 -9.21 -10.02 8.55
N ARG A 109 -8.98 -9.43 9.73
CA ARG A 109 -9.10 -10.13 11.01
C ARG A 109 -10.49 -10.70 11.25
N ASP A 110 -11.51 -9.96 10.85
CA ASP A 110 -12.90 -10.42 10.98
C ASP A 110 -13.19 -11.60 10.03
N ILE A 111 -12.68 -11.57 8.80
CA ILE A 111 -12.78 -12.71 7.85
C ILE A 111 -12.10 -13.96 8.42
N GLU A 112 -10.88 -13.82 8.94
CA GLU A 112 -10.12 -14.95 9.51
C GLU A 112 -10.87 -15.56 10.69
N LYS A 113 -11.29 -14.73 11.65
CA LYS A 113 -12.01 -15.18 12.83
C LYS A 113 -13.32 -15.89 12.48
N HIS A 114 -14.13 -15.31 11.61
CA HIS A 114 -15.40 -15.91 11.19
C HIS A 114 -15.22 -17.21 10.41
N SER A 115 -14.10 -17.34 9.69
CA SER A 115 -13.75 -18.57 8.99
C SER A 115 -13.33 -19.65 10.00
N GLU A 116 -12.44 -19.33 10.94
CA GLU A 116 -12.01 -20.24 12.01
C GLU A 116 -13.21 -20.72 12.87
N ASP A 117 -14.17 -19.85 13.20
CA ASP A 117 -15.38 -20.21 13.96
C ASP A 117 -16.26 -21.25 13.26
N LYS A 118 -16.14 -21.38 11.93
CA LYS A 118 -16.90 -22.33 11.11
C LYS A 118 -16.13 -23.59 10.76
N MET A 119 -14.82 -23.63 11.01
CA MET A 119 -13.98 -24.75 10.64
C MET A 119 -14.35 -26.02 11.40
N ALA A 120 -14.32 -27.15 10.71
CA ALA A 120 -14.37 -28.45 11.34
C ALA A 120 -13.09 -28.69 12.18
N LEU A 121 -13.16 -29.59 13.17
CA LEU A 121 -12.02 -29.95 14.02
C LEU A 121 -10.77 -30.35 13.21
N LYS A 122 -10.96 -31.04 12.08
CA LYS A 122 -9.88 -31.44 11.18
C LYS A 122 -9.17 -30.23 10.55
N GLU A 123 -9.90 -29.20 10.18
CA GLU A 123 -9.37 -27.99 9.54
C GLU A 123 -8.63 -27.13 10.55
N LEU A 124 -9.18 -26.97 11.75
CA LEU A 124 -8.50 -26.34 12.88
C LEU A 124 -7.18 -27.03 13.21
N TYR A 125 -7.19 -28.37 13.26
CA TYR A 125 -5.96 -29.15 13.45
C TYR A 125 -4.92 -28.89 12.35
N ARG A 126 -5.34 -28.85 11.08
CA ARG A 126 -4.43 -28.55 9.95
C ARG A 126 -3.85 -27.15 10.07
N LEU A 127 -4.66 -26.14 10.40
CA LEU A 127 -4.23 -24.75 10.60
C LEU A 127 -3.20 -24.64 11.73
N ASP A 128 -3.48 -25.24 12.88
CA ASP A 128 -2.55 -25.26 14.01
C ASP A 128 -1.24 -25.97 13.64
N GLU A 129 -1.32 -27.06 12.88
CA GLU A 129 -0.14 -27.78 12.45
C GLU A 129 0.69 -27.01 11.41
N PHE A 130 0.06 -26.27 10.49
CA PHE A 130 0.74 -25.29 9.63
C PHE A 130 1.51 -24.26 10.49
N ARG A 131 0.86 -23.66 11.50
CA ARG A 131 1.50 -22.70 12.42
C ARG A 131 2.66 -23.32 13.20
N ASN A 132 2.54 -24.57 13.62
CA ASN A 132 3.60 -25.28 14.34
C ASN A 132 4.80 -25.59 13.45
N ILE A 133 4.56 -26.03 12.20
CA ILE A 133 5.61 -26.29 11.21
C ILE A 133 6.34 -24.98 10.87
N GLN A 134 5.61 -23.88 10.67
CA GLN A 134 6.17 -22.54 10.44
C GLN A 134 7.13 -22.12 11.57
N LYS A 135 6.68 -22.23 12.83
CA LYS A 135 7.50 -21.93 14.02
C LYS A 135 8.75 -22.81 14.08
N ALA A 136 8.61 -24.10 13.78
CA ALA A 136 9.74 -25.02 13.77
C ALA A 136 10.79 -24.66 12.70
N PHE A 137 10.36 -24.25 11.50
CA PHE A 137 11.29 -23.77 10.47
C PHE A 137 12.08 -22.54 10.92
N LYS A 138 11.43 -21.61 11.61
CA LYS A 138 12.10 -20.45 12.20
C LYS A 138 13.09 -20.86 13.28
N THR A 139 12.71 -21.77 14.19
CA THR A 139 13.56 -22.19 15.32
C THR A 139 14.79 -22.98 14.87
N PHE A 140 14.63 -23.95 13.98
CA PHE A 140 15.69 -24.91 13.66
C PHE A 140 16.50 -24.54 12.41
N PHE A 141 15.93 -23.76 11.49
CA PHE A 141 16.57 -23.41 10.22
C PHE A 141 16.70 -21.91 10.01
N ASN A 142 16.25 -21.09 10.98
CA ASN A 142 16.19 -19.63 10.87
C ASN A 142 15.49 -19.17 9.57
N LEU A 143 14.45 -19.91 9.16
CA LEU A 143 13.61 -19.61 8.00
C LEU A 143 12.26 -19.10 8.49
N ASP A 144 12.04 -17.79 8.35
CA ASP A 144 10.80 -17.12 8.71
C ASP A 144 9.83 -17.17 7.53
N PHE A 145 9.24 -18.35 7.29
CA PHE A 145 8.13 -18.48 6.36
C PHE A 145 6.90 -17.75 6.89
N GLU A 146 6.12 -17.17 5.99
CA GLU A 146 4.76 -16.71 6.24
C GLU A 146 3.79 -17.80 5.78
N LEU A 147 2.71 -17.99 6.55
CA LEU A 147 1.56 -18.80 6.15
C LEU A 147 0.64 -17.90 5.33
N ASP A 148 0.75 -18.00 4.01
CA ASP A 148 0.06 -17.13 3.06
C ASP A 148 -1.14 -17.82 2.42
N HIS A 149 -2.14 -17.03 2.04
CA HIS A 149 -3.30 -17.47 1.27
C HIS A 149 -3.00 -17.44 -0.22
N ALA A 150 -2.96 -18.57 -0.92
CA ALA A 150 -2.71 -18.63 -2.36
C ALA A 150 -3.66 -17.70 -3.14
N LYS A 151 -4.96 -17.77 -2.88
CA LYS A 151 -5.92 -16.71 -3.21
C LYS A 151 -6.01 -15.72 -2.06
N ALA A 152 -5.72 -14.45 -2.30
CA ALA A 152 -5.74 -13.43 -1.26
C ALA A 152 -7.16 -13.18 -0.74
N LEU A 153 -7.30 -12.99 0.58
CA LEU A 153 -8.60 -12.76 1.23
C LEU A 153 -9.31 -11.49 0.75
N LEU A 154 -8.54 -10.50 0.30
CA LEU A 154 -9.02 -9.16 -0.04
C LEU A 154 -8.86 -8.88 -1.53
N ASN A 155 -8.71 -9.93 -2.33
CA ASN A 155 -8.75 -9.79 -3.78
C ASN A 155 -10.14 -9.28 -4.23
N LYS A 156 -10.17 -8.20 -5.02
CA LYS A 156 -11.42 -7.53 -5.43
C LYS A 156 -12.30 -8.37 -6.37
N GLN A 157 -11.75 -9.41 -7.02
CA GLN A 157 -12.42 -10.16 -8.09
C GLN A 157 -12.68 -11.61 -7.72
N ASP A 158 -11.70 -12.27 -7.12
CA ASP A 158 -11.72 -13.69 -6.77
C ASP A 158 -11.07 -13.89 -5.39
N ALA A 159 -11.77 -13.46 -4.34
CA ALA A 159 -11.30 -13.57 -2.97
C ALA A 159 -11.15 -15.04 -2.54
N GLY A 160 -10.03 -15.35 -1.90
CA GLY A 160 -9.80 -16.65 -1.28
C GLY A 160 -10.48 -16.78 0.08
N GLU A 161 -10.55 -18.02 0.57
CA GLU A 161 -11.03 -18.32 1.93
C GLU A 161 -9.86 -18.43 2.91
N HIS A 162 -10.09 -18.06 4.17
CA HIS A 162 -9.16 -18.38 5.24
C HIS A 162 -9.37 -19.87 5.61
N HIS A 163 -8.73 -20.76 4.86
CA HIS A 163 -8.88 -22.21 4.99
C HIS A 163 -7.55 -22.94 4.68
N PRO A 164 -7.24 -24.08 5.33
CA PRO A 164 -6.03 -24.86 5.07
C PRO A 164 -5.74 -25.21 3.60
N ASP A 165 -6.78 -25.44 2.80
CA ASP A 165 -6.64 -25.72 1.35
C ASP A 165 -6.22 -24.51 0.53
N ASN A 166 -6.21 -23.32 1.12
CA ASN A 166 -5.73 -22.09 0.52
C ASN A 166 -4.36 -21.67 1.10
N PHE A 167 -3.80 -22.40 2.06
CA PHE A 167 -2.52 -22.03 2.67
C PHE A 167 -1.31 -22.60 1.94
N GLN A 168 -0.23 -21.81 1.94
CA GLN A 168 1.10 -22.19 1.48
C GLN A 168 2.18 -21.44 2.26
N PHE A 169 3.38 -22.02 2.33
CA PHE A 169 4.53 -21.36 2.94
C PHE A 169 5.33 -20.60 1.89
N ILE A 170 5.54 -19.30 2.14
CA ILE A 170 6.38 -18.44 1.32
C ILE A 170 7.24 -17.55 2.21
N LEU A 171 8.42 -17.14 1.75
CA LEU A 171 9.22 -16.13 2.46
C LEU A 171 8.56 -14.75 2.31
N LYS A 172 8.68 -13.91 3.34
CA LYS A 172 8.15 -12.54 3.37
C LYS A 172 8.48 -11.72 2.12
N TYR A 173 9.72 -11.83 1.62
CA TYR A 173 10.14 -11.12 0.41
C TYR A 173 9.31 -11.50 -0.83
N HIS A 174 8.87 -12.76 -0.93
CA HIS A 174 8.01 -13.21 -2.03
C HIS A 174 6.55 -12.80 -1.80
N ASN A 175 6.07 -12.83 -0.55
CA ASN A 175 4.71 -12.41 -0.22
C ASN A 175 4.45 -10.94 -0.56
N VAL A 176 5.42 -10.06 -0.27
CA VAL A 176 5.33 -8.63 -0.64
C VAL A 176 5.12 -8.45 -2.14
N LYS A 177 5.70 -9.31 -2.99
CA LYS A 177 5.49 -9.26 -4.45
C LYS A 177 4.12 -9.78 -4.88
N LYS A 178 3.52 -10.70 -4.12
CA LYS A 178 2.17 -11.19 -4.37
C LYS A 178 1.13 -10.13 -4.01
N SER A 179 1.25 -9.49 -2.84
CA SER A 179 0.30 -8.48 -2.35
C SER A 179 -1.14 -9.05 -2.36
N ASN A 180 -2.12 -8.30 -2.88
CA ASN A 180 -3.53 -8.69 -2.97
C ASN A 180 -3.86 -9.52 -4.25
N ASN A 181 -2.85 -9.93 -5.02
CA ASN A 181 -3.04 -10.80 -6.17
C ASN A 181 -3.13 -12.27 -5.74
N ASN A 182 -3.84 -13.05 -6.54
CA ASN A 182 -3.88 -14.50 -6.38
C ASN A 182 -2.66 -15.13 -7.04
N TRP A 183 -2.10 -16.13 -6.37
CA TRP A 183 -1.17 -17.10 -6.95
C TRP A 183 -1.85 -18.45 -7.05
N GLU A 184 -1.36 -19.28 -7.97
CA GLU A 184 -1.67 -20.70 -7.94
C GLU A 184 -1.07 -21.29 -6.66
N ARG A 185 -1.89 -22.02 -5.90
CA ARG A 185 -1.40 -22.71 -4.71
C ARG A 185 -0.40 -23.75 -5.16
N PHE A 186 0.76 -23.81 -4.53
CA PHE A 186 1.69 -24.90 -4.76
C PHE A 186 0.99 -26.25 -4.59
N SER A 187 1.33 -27.22 -5.45
CA SER A 187 1.16 -28.62 -5.09
C SER A 187 2.05 -28.96 -3.89
N ILE A 188 1.75 -30.04 -3.18
CA ILE A 188 2.61 -30.48 -2.05
C ILE A 188 4.06 -30.71 -2.51
N ASP A 189 4.27 -31.24 -3.71
CA ASP A 189 5.61 -31.48 -4.23
C ASP A 189 6.36 -30.17 -4.54
N GLU A 190 5.67 -29.17 -5.09
CA GLU A 190 6.23 -27.83 -5.30
C GLU A 190 6.55 -27.14 -3.98
N GLN A 191 5.64 -27.21 -2.99
CA GLN A 191 5.84 -26.63 -1.67
C GLN A 191 7.08 -27.21 -0.99
N ILE A 192 7.26 -28.54 -1.07
CA ILE A 192 8.45 -29.22 -0.52
C ILE A 192 9.71 -28.81 -1.28
N SER A 193 9.64 -28.77 -2.61
CA SER A 193 10.76 -28.33 -3.44
C SER A 193 11.19 -26.91 -3.11
N TYR A 194 10.23 -26.00 -2.94
CA TYR A 194 10.46 -24.62 -2.53
C TYR A 194 11.14 -24.53 -1.16
N ILE A 195 10.62 -25.24 -0.15
CA ILE A 195 11.21 -25.26 1.20
C ILE A 195 12.64 -25.80 1.17
N LYS A 196 12.88 -26.91 0.46
CA LYS A 196 14.23 -27.49 0.34
C LYS A 196 15.23 -26.52 -0.26
N LYS A 197 14.85 -25.80 -1.31
CA LYS A 197 15.70 -24.76 -1.92
C LYS A 197 16.00 -23.61 -0.95
N CYS A 198 15.04 -23.22 -0.12
CA CYS A 198 15.25 -22.19 0.92
C CYS A 198 16.21 -22.69 2.01
N VAL A 199 16.09 -23.95 2.44
CA VAL A 199 17.01 -24.57 3.41
C VAL A 199 18.41 -24.72 2.82
N GLU A 200 18.53 -25.14 1.56
CA GLU A 200 19.81 -25.25 0.86
C GLU A 200 20.51 -23.88 0.77
N LEU A 201 19.77 -22.82 0.45
CA LEU A 201 20.31 -21.46 0.48
C LEU A 201 20.81 -21.09 1.89
N GLN A 202 20.08 -21.47 2.94
CA GLN A 202 20.54 -21.25 4.32
C GLN A 202 21.77 -22.08 4.65
N ASN A 203 21.89 -23.33 4.16
CA ASN A 203 23.08 -24.15 4.35
C ASN A 203 24.34 -23.48 3.80
N LEU A 204 24.24 -22.79 2.65
CA LEU A 204 25.38 -22.07 2.06
C LEU A 204 25.91 -20.93 2.94
N ILE A 205 25.09 -20.41 3.85
CA ILE A 205 25.49 -19.38 4.81
C ILE A 205 25.48 -19.87 6.26
N ALA A 206 25.13 -21.13 6.51
CA ALA A 206 24.92 -21.69 7.83
C ALA A 206 26.21 -21.66 8.67
N ASP A 207 27.36 -21.97 8.06
CA ASP A 207 28.68 -21.85 8.70
C ASP A 207 28.98 -20.41 9.15
N ARG A 208 28.49 -19.41 8.41
CA ARG A 208 28.63 -17.99 8.77
C ARG A 208 27.61 -17.54 9.82
N MET A 209 26.54 -18.32 10.01
CA MET A 209 25.48 -18.08 10.98
C MET A 209 25.58 -19.01 12.20
N GLU A 210 26.62 -19.85 12.28
CA GLU A 210 26.81 -20.87 13.32
C GLU A 210 25.60 -21.82 13.47
N LEU A 211 24.93 -22.12 12.35
CA LEU A 211 23.77 -23.00 12.30
C LEU A 211 24.17 -24.40 11.82
N SER A 212 23.65 -25.44 12.49
CA SER A 212 23.76 -26.83 12.04
C SER A 212 22.40 -27.31 11.58
N VAL A 213 22.30 -27.73 10.32
CA VAL A 213 21.07 -28.22 9.72
C VAL A 213 20.98 -29.73 9.87
N ASP A 214 19.99 -30.17 10.65
CA ASP A 214 19.71 -31.60 10.86
C ASP A 214 18.67 -32.09 9.84
N GLU A 215 19.09 -32.99 8.94
CA GLU A 215 18.22 -33.57 7.90
C GLU A 215 17.05 -34.39 8.48
N ASN A 216 17.19 -34.99 9.67
CA ASN A 216 16.10 -35.73 10.29
C ASN A 216 14.98 -34.79 10.74
N ILE A 217 15.34 -33.63 11.28
CA ILE A 217 14.38 -32.58 11.65
C ILE A 217 13.67 -32.09 10.38
N LEU A 218 14.43 -31.81 9.31
CA LEU A 218 13.85 -31.36 8.04
C LEU A 218 12.86 -32.39 7.48
N ASN A 219 13.25 -33.66 7.40
CA ASN A 219 12.40 -34.73 6.89
C ASN A 219 11.15 -34.93 7.76
N SER A 220 11.27 -34.80 9.09
CA SER A 220 10.13 -34.84 10.01
C SER A 220 9.12 -33.71 9.72
N LEU A 221 9.59 -32.46 9.57
CA LEU A 221 8.73 -31.32 9.26
C LEU A 221 8.05 -31.45 7.89
N LEU A 222 8.79 -31.89 6.86
CA LEU A 222 8.24 -32.10 5.52
C LEU A 222 7.20 -33.24 5.51
N ASN A 223 7.41 -34.31 6.27
CA ASN A 223 6.44 -35.37 6.39
C ASN A 223 5.17 -34.92 7.10
N ARG A 224 5.28 -34.13 8.18
CA ARG A 224 4.13 -33.52 8.86
C ARG A 224 3.35 -32.62 7.91
N LEU A 225 4.05 -31.78 7.14
CA LEU A 225 3.44 -30.94 6.11
C LEU A 225 2.63 -31.75 5.10
N LYS A 226 3.19 -32.85 4.58
CA LYS A 226 2.47 -33.76 3.65
C LYS A 226 1.16 -34.30 4.21
N GLN A 227 1.07 -34.54 5.52
CA GLN A 227 -0.14 -35.10 6.13
C GLN A 227 -1.28 -34.09 6.26
N ILE A 228 -0.96 -32.79 6.26
CA ILE A 228 -1.93 -31.71 6.44
C ILE A 228 -2.20 -30.88 5.19
N TYR A 229 -1.42 -31.07 4.12
CA TYR A 229 -1.52 -30.28 2.90
C TYR A 229 -2.76 -30.62 2.08
#